data_AF-A0A2D6LHR1-F1
#
_entry.id   AF-A0A2D6LHR1-F1
#
_cell.length_a   1.000
_cell.length_b   1.000
_cell.length_c   1.000
_cell.angle_alpha   90.00
_cell.angle_beta   90.00
_cell.angle_gamma   90.00
#
_symmetry.space_group_name_H-M   'P 1'
#
loop_
_entity.id
_entity.type
_entity.pdbx_description
1 polymer ?
#
loop_
_entity_poly.entity_id
_entity_poly.type
_entity_poly.pdbx_seq_one_letter_code
_entity_poly.pdbx_strand_id
1 'polypeptide(L)'
;MMIAYSRIIPRIFRRTIDDDVESPTYTIAETLRAEGYEIANRIGIRQGKPNRKVIGILKPKEPVRRSNWGYSWTEKQRSLHFGNIWFDNEKKGAIPNERWVAEGYGRETYDELTTLVKNLAAERGVEIEIRLLTERAKTEMYLGG
;
A
#
# COMPACT_ATOMS: atom_id res chain seq x y z
N MET A 1 41.63 42.36 20.53
CA MET A 1 40.26 42.13 21.04
C MET A 1 39.37 41.84 19.83
N MET A 2 39.14 40.56 19.52
CA MET A 2 38.38 40.13 18.32
C MET A 2 37.07 39.48 18.76
N ILE A 3 35.97 39.92 18.17
CA ILE A 3 34.61 39.40 18.37
C ILE A 3 34.43 38.22 17.40
N ALA A 4 34.25 37.02 17.93
CA ALA A 4 33.92 35.84 17.14
C ALA A 4 32.40 35.71 17.00
N TYR A 5 31.90 35.84 15.78
CA TYR A 5 30.51 35.58 15.43
C TYR A 5 30.22 34.07 15.46
N SER A 6 29.44 33.62 16.42
CA SER A 6 28.89 32.26 16.46
C SER A 6 27.77 32.15 15.43
N ARG A 7 28.05 31.50 14.29
CA ARG A 7 27.03 31.16 13.30
C ARG A 7 26.07 30.12 13.89
N ILE A 8 24.82 30.53 14.11
CA ILE A 8 23.70 29.62 14.34
C ILE A 8 23.46 28.89 13.02
N ILE A 9 23.84 27.61 12.95
CA ILE A 9 23.48 26.74 11.83
C ILE A 9 22.04 26.27 12.09
N PRO A 10 21.06 26.59 11.21
CA PRO A 10 19.70 26.10 11.39
C PRO A 10 19.69 24.57 11.29
N ARG A 11 19.02 23.95 12.26
CA ARG A 11 18.83 22.51 12.44
C ARG A 11 17.89 22.00 11.33
N ILE A 12 18.37 21.94 10.09
CA ILE A 12 17.62 21.46 8.93
C ILE A 12 17.69 19.93 8.91
N PHE A 13 16.54 19.32 9.21
CA PHE A 13 16.05 18.09 8.60
C PHE A 13 17.00 16.88 8.60
N ARG A 14 17.27 16.35 9.79
CA ARG A 14 17.58 14.92 9.94
C ARG A 14 16.28 14.20 10.33
N ARG A 15 15.34 14.10 9.38
CA ARG A 15 14.22 13.15 9.49
C ARG A 15 14.82 11.79 9.19
N THR A 16 15.13 11.07 10.26
CA THR A 16 15.97 9.88 10.28
C THR A 16 15.34 8.80 9.41
N ILE A 17 16.17 8.16 8.59
CA ILE A 17 15.80 7.00 7.75
C ILE A 17 15.22 5.85 8.61
N ASP A 18 15.49 5.87 9.91
CA ASP A 18 14.96 4.92 10.91
C ASP A 18 13.48 5.16 11.26
N ASP A 19 12.97 6.40 11.24
CA ASP A 19 11.55 6.71 11.53
C ASP A 19 10.58 6.14 10.47
N ASP A 20 11.08 5.76 9.30
CA ASP A 20 10.28 5.14 8.22
C ASP A 20 10.05 3.65 8.43
N VAL A 21 10.96 2.96 9.13
CA VAL A 21 10.89 1.50 9.38
C VAL A 21 9.93 1.20 10.54
N GLU A 22 9.81 2.12 11.50
CA GLU A 22 8.92 1.98 12.67
C GLU A 22 7.48 2.48 12.41
N SER A 23 7.16 2.95 11.20
CA SER A 23 5.81 3.40 10.89
C SER A 23 4.83 2.22 10.89
N PRO A 24 3.60 2.35 11.44
CA PRO A 24 2.57 1.29 11.38
C PRO A 24 2.33 0.80 9.95
N THR A 25 2.41 1.70 8.97
CA THR A 25 2.35 1.42 7.54
C THR A 25 3.40 0.44 7.04
N TYR A 26 4.60 0.44 7.63
CA TYR A 26 5.67 -0.51 7.29
C TYR A 26 5.32 -1.92 7.75
N THR A 27 4.91 -2.06 9.01
CA THR A 27 4.48 -3.36 9.56
C THR A 27 3.30 -3.93 8.78
N ILE A 28 2.33 -3.09 8.38
CA ILE A 28 1.18 -3.51 7.57
C ILE A 28 1.63 -3.98 6.19
N ALA A 29 2.58 -3.27 5.56
CA ALA A 29 3.14 -3.70 4.29
C ALA A 29 3.88 -5.03 4.39
N GLU A 30 4.55 -5.32 5.51
CA GLU A 30 5.20 -6.60 5.76
C GLU A 30 4.17 -7.72 5.97
N THR A 31 3.11 -7.48 6.76
CA THR A 31 2.00 -8.43 6.91
C THR A 31 1.36 -8.76 5.57
N LEU A 32 1.04 -7.74 4.76
CA LEU A 32 0.47 -7.92 3.42
C LEU A 32 1.37 -8.80 2.53
N ARG A 33 2.70 -8.58 2.57
CA ARG A 33 3.66 -9.39 1.82
C ARG A 33 3.75 -10.82 2.32
N ALA A 34 3.72 -11.02 3.63
CA ALA A 34 3.73 -12.35 4.24
C ALA A 34 2.49 -13.17 3.84
N GLU A 35 1.35 -12.50 3.65
CA GLU A 35 0.11 -13.10 3.14
C GLU A 35 0.07 -13.27 1.60
N GLY A 36 1.15 -12.93 0.89
CA GLY A 36 1.25 -13.10 -0.56
C GLY A 36 0.72 -11.94 -1.38
N TYR A 37 0.36 -10.81 -0.77
CA TYR A 37 0.01 -9.59 -1.49
C TYR A 37 1.25 -8.75 -1.80
N GLU A 38 1.11 -7.86 -2.76
CA GLU A 38 2.12 -6.84 -3.06
C GLU A 38 1.56 -5.44 -2.73
N ILE A 39 2.46 -4.49 -2.49
CA ILE A 39 2.06 -3.11 -2.21
C ILE A 39 2.21 -2.22 -3.44
N ALA A 40 1.33 -1.24 -3.54
CA ALA A 40 1.32 -0.21 -4.56
C ALA A 40 1.05 1.17 -3.95
N ASN A 41 1.20 2.21 -4.78
CA ASN A 41 0.65 3.51 -4.46
C ASN A 41 -0.86 3.54 -4.71
N ARG A 42 -1.50 4.67 -4.40
CA ARG A 42 -2.98 4.85 -4.52
C ARG A 42 -3.57 4.60 -5.91
N ILE A 43 -2.75 4.60 -6.97
CA ILE A 43 -3.20 4.40 -8.36
C ILE A 43 -2.82 3.01 -8.91
N GLY A 44 -2.27 2.12 -8.08
CA GLY A 44 -1.97 0.74 -8.48
C GLY A 44 -0.60 0.55 -9.13
N ILE A 45 0.34 1.50 -8.96
CA ILE A 45 1.74 1.30 -9.35
C ILE A 45 2.48 0.65 -8.18
N ARG A 46 3.05 -0.54 -8.42
CA ARG A 46 3.84 -1.30 -7.44
C ARG A 46 4.91 -0.44 -6.76
N GLN A 47 5.11 -0.62 -5.46
CA GLN A 47 6.10 0.11 -4.68
C GLN A 47 7.01 -0.84 -3.89
N GLY A 48 8.29 -0.48 -3.75
CA GLY A 48 9.20 -1.17 -2.85
C GLY A 48 9.01 -0.78 -1.38
N LYS A 49 8.54 0.44 -1.12
CA LYS A 49 8.30 0.97 0.22
C LYS A 49 6.88 1.52 0.34
N PRO A 50 6.20 1.35 1.49
CA PRO A 50 4.86 1.89 1.68
C PRO A 50 4.88 3.41 1.79
N ASN A 51 3.79 4.06 1.38
CA ASN A 51 3.57 5.46 1.68
C ASN A 51 2.87 5.56 3.06
N ARG A 52 3.40 6.41 3.95
CA ARG A 52 2.88 6.59 5.32
C ARG A 52 1.38 6.90 5.40
N LYS A 53 0.79 7.47 4.34
CA LYS A 53 -0.63 7.86 4.29
C LYS A 53 -1.54 6.84 3.62
N VAL A 54 -0.99 5.98 2.76
CA VAL A 54 -1.79 5.08 1.93
C VAL A 54 -1.00 3.87 1.44
N ILE A 55 -1.63 2.71 1.44
CA ILE A 55 -1.14 1.50 0.77
C ILE A 55 -2.17 1.06 -0.26
N GLY A 56 -1.78 0.96 -1.52
CA GLY A 56 -2.51 0.19 -2.51
C GLY A 56 -2.19 -1.29 -2.36
N ILE A 57 -3.19 -2.16 -2.51
CA ILE A 57 -3.03 -3.61 -2.40
C ILE A 57 -3.12 -4.23 -3.79
N LEU A 58 -2.07 -4.95 -4.16
CA LEU A 58 -2.00 -5.73 -5.38
C LEU A 58 -2.15 -7.21 -5.02
N LYS A 59 -3.13 -7.87 -5.64
CA LYS A 59 -3.29 -9.32 -5.58
C LYS A 59 -2.59 -9.94 -6.80
N PRO A 60 -1.49 -10.69 -6.61
CA PRO A 60 -0.84 -11.39 -7.71
C PRO A 60 -1.82 -12.35 -8.37
N LYS A 61 -1.75 -12.45 -9.70
CA LYS A 61 -2.47 -13.47 -10.44
C LYS A 61 -1.55 -14.66 -10.71
N GLU A 62 -2.12 -15.84 -10.73
CA GLU A 62 -1.38 -17.04 -11.10
C GLU A 62 -0.80 -16.89 -12.52
N PRO A 63 0.48 -17.26 -12.72
CA PRO A 63 1.06 -17.28 -14.05
C PRO A 63 0.30 -18.24 -14.96
N VAL A 64 0.10 -17.85 -16.22
CA VAL A 64 -0.55 -18.74 -17.20
C VAL A 64 0.51 -19.50 -17.98
N ARG A 65 0.34 -20.82 -18.03
CA ARG A 65 1.11 -21.68 -18.92
C ARG A 65 0.56 -21.54 -20.32
N ARG A 66 1.41 -21.13 -21.26
CA ARG A 66 1.11 -21.16 -22.69
C ARG A 66 1.95 -22.22 -23.37
N SER A 67 1.37 -22.86 -24.38
CA SER A 67 2.08 -23.78 -25.25
C SER A 67 1.74 -23.50 -26.70
N ASN A 68 2.76 -23.40 -27.55
CA ASN A 68 2.58 -23.34 -29.00
C ASN A 68 3.73 -24.08 -29.69
N TRP A 69 3.43 -24.86 -30.73
CA TRP A 69 4.41 -25.62 -31.52
C TRP A 69 5.43 -26.44 -30.69
N GLY A 70 4.99 -27.11 -29.62
CA GLY A 70 5.86 -27.93 -28.77
C GLY A 70 6.70 -27.16 -27.74
N TYR A 71 6.65 -25.82 -27.73
CA TYR A 71 7.29 -24.99 -26.71
C TYR A 71 6.26 -24.54 -25.67
N SER A 72 6.58 -24.76 -24.39
CA SER A 72 5.79 -24.26 -23.26
C SER A 72 6.54 -23.16 -22.52
N TRP A 73 5.87 -22.06 -22.20
CA TRP A 73 6.41 -20.99 -21.36
C TRP A 73 5.38 -20.53 -20.33
N THR A 74 5.89 -19.95 -19.24
CA THR A 74 5.09 -19.39 -18.17
C THR A 74 5.04 -17.88 -18.32
N GLU A 75 3.85 -17.33 -18.55
CA GLU A 75 3.64 -15.89 -18.67
C GLU A 75 3.20 -15.33 -17.31
N LYS A 76 3.98 -14.40 -16.76
CA LYS A 76 3.60 -13.66 -15.55
C LYS A 76 2.40 -12.76 -15.87
N GLN A 77 1.36 -12.87 -15.06
CA GLN A 77 0.18 -12.03 -15.20
C GLN A 77 0.30 -10.75 -14.40
N ARG A 78 -0.44 -9.73 -14.86
CA ARG A 78 -0.56 -8.49 -14.12
C ARG A 78 -1.38 -8.68 -12.85
N SER A 79 -0.88 -8.13 -11.74
CA SER A 79 -1.59 -8.14 -10.47
C SER A 79 -2.88 -7.32 -10.56
N LEU A 80 -3.86 -7.68 -9.75
CA LEU A 80 -5.08 -6.89 -9.58
C LEU A 80 -4.86 -5.83 -8.51
N HIS A 81 -5.10 -4.57 -8.85
CA HIS A 81 -5.24 -3.51 -7.86
C HIS A 81 -6.67 -3.53 -7.35
N PHE A 82 -6.90 -4.26 -6.26
CA PHE A 82 -8.24 -4.48 -5.74
C PHE A 82 -8.59 -3.60 -4.54
N GLY A 83 -7.66 -2.79 -4.03
CA GLY A 83 -8.02 -1.72 -3.10
C GLY A 83 -6.90 -0.81 -2.62
N ASN A 84 -7.28 0.18 -1.83
CA ASN A 84 -6.39 1.08 -1.10
C ASN A 84 -6.78 1.11 0.39
N ILE A 85 -5.80 1.16 1.29
CA ILE A 85 -6.00 1.48 2.71
C ILE A 85 -5.44 2.87 2.96
N TRP A 86 -6.27 3.78 3.45
CA TRP A 86 -5.90 5.14 3.84
C TRP A 86 -5.70 5.21 5.35
N PHE A 87 -4.52 5.67 5.75
CA PHE A 87 -4.09 5.81 7.15
C PHE A 87 -4.12 7.27 7.63
N ASP A 88 -4.01 8.21 6.69
CA ASP A 88 -3.98 9.65 6.95
C ASP A 88 -4.59 10.36 5.73
N ASN A 89 -5.89 10.64 5.79
CA ASN A 89 -6.62 11.37 4.77
C ASN A 89 -7.98 11.86 5.32
N GLU A 90 -7.98 13.03 5.95
CA GLU A 90 -9.19 13.63 6.54
C GLU A 90 -10.34 13.75 5.52
N LYS A 91 -10.05 14.10 4.26
CA LYS A 91 -11.06 14.20 3.20
C LYS A 91 -11.78 12.89 2.92
N LYS A 92 -11.16 11.76 3.24
CA LYS A 92 -11.76 10.42 3.13
C LYS A 92 -12.32 9.92 4.46
N GLY A 93 -11.98 10.55 5.58
CA GLY A 93 -12.32 10.12 6.94
C GLY A 93 -11.26 9.25 7.61
N ALA A 94 -10.04 9.18 7.07
CA ALA A 94 -8.94 8.42 7.68
C ALA A 94 -8.13 9.31 8.64
N ILE A 95 -8.04 8.87 9.90
CA ILE A 95 -7.37 9.56 11.01
C ILE A 95 -6.25 8.64 11.53
N PRO A 96 -4.99 9.12 11.62
CA PRO A 96 -3.87 8.31 12.08
C PRO A 96 -4.13 7.64 13.43
N ASN A 97 -3.88 6.32 13.51
CA ASN A 97 -4.01 5.48 14.70
C ASN A 97 -5.42 5.42 15.34
N GLU A 98 -6.44 5.99 14.71
CA GLU A 98 -7.81 6.03 15.25
C GLU A 98 -8.79 5.37 14.29
N ARG A 99 -8.77 5.78 13.02
CA ARG A 99 -9.71 5.31 12.01
C ARG A 99 -9.07 5.19 10.64
N TRP A 100 -9.17 4.03 10.03
CA TRP A 100 -8.73 3.80 8.66
C TRP A 100 -9.90 3.76 7.69
N VAL A 101 -9.60 4.00 6.42
CA VAL A 101 -10.58 3.86 5.34
C VAL A 101 -10.01 2.95 4.27
N ALA A 102 -10.67 1.82 4.03
CA ALA A 102 -10.37 0.93 2.93
C ALA A 102 -11.33 1.18 1.75
N GLU A 103 -10.76 1.28 0.56
CA GLU A 103 -11.49 1.48 -0.69
C GLU A 103 -11.23 0.29 -1.61
N GLY A 104 -12.26 -0.50 -1.90
CA GLY A 104 -12.19 -1.67 -2.76
C GLY A 104 -12.58 -1.42 -4.21
N TYR A 105 -11.97 -2.18 -5.10
CA TYR A 105 -12.25 -2.20 -6.53
C TYR A 105 -12.57 -3.64 -6.94
N GLY A 106 -13.72 -3.87 -7.56
CA GLY A 106 -14.17 -5.20 -7.96
C GLY A 106 -15.02 -5.83 -6.88
N ARG A 107 -16.30 -6.07 -7.19
CA ARG A 107 -17.23 -6.76 -6.29
C ARG A 107 -16.76 -8.19 -6.02
N GLU A 108 -16.16 -8.83 -7.02
CA GLU A 108 -15.62 -10.18 -6.96
C GLU A 108 -14.48 -10.34 -5.95
N THR A 109 -13.78 -9.24 -5.62
CA THR A 109 -12.65 -9.24 -4.67
C THR A 109 -12.97 -8.49 -3.37
N TYR A 110 -14.20 -7.97 -3.22
CA TYR A 110 -14.56 -7.09 -2.11
C TYR A 110 -14.60 -7.80 -0.75
N ASP A 111 -15.09 -9.04 -0.71
CA ASP A 111 -15.15 -9.83 0.52
C ASP A 111 -13.77 -10.22 1.04
N GLU A 112 -12.87 -10.55 0.12
CA GLU A 112 -11.46 -10.83 0.41
C GLU A 112 -10.77 -9.59 0.98
N LEU A 113 -10.92 -8.43 0.32
CA LEU A 113 -10.39 -7.16 0.83
C LEU A 113 -10.94 -6.86 2.21
N THR A 114 -12.25 -7.03 2.38
CA THR A 114 -12.95 -6.73 3.64
C THR A 114 -12.40 -7.57 4.78
N THR A 115 -12.20 -8.87 4.55
CA THR A 115 -11.63 -9.79 5.54
C THR A 115 -10.22 -9.39 5.90
N LEU A 116 -9.37 -9.17 4.89
CA LEU A 116 -7.98 -8.75 5.06
C LEU A 116 -7.86 -7.47 5.90
N VAL A 117 -8.58 -6.41 5.52
CA VAL A 117 -8.42 -5.10 6.18
C VAL A 117 -9.05 -5.08 7.58
N LYS A 118 -10.11 -5.85 7.82
CA LYS A 118 -10.68 -6.02 9.17
C LYS A 118 -9.70 -6.70 10.11
N ASN A 119 -9.01 -7.75 9.65
CA ASN A 119 -8.01 -8.44 10.46
C ASN A 119 -6.85 -7.49 10.81
N LEU A 120 -6.31 -6.79 9.82
CA LEU A 120 -5.23 -5.81 10.02
C LEU A 120 -5.60 -4.70 11.02
N ALA A 121 -6.83 -4.20 10.94
CA ALA A 121 -7.34 -3.16 11.84
C ALA A 121 -7.59 -3.68 13.26
N ALA A 122 -8.16 -4.89 13.38
CA ALA A 122 -8.43 -5.53 14.67
C ALA A 122 -7.15 -5.82 15.46
N GLU A 123 -6.09 -6.30 14.81
CA GLU A 123 -4.76 -6.51 15.41
C GLU A 123 -4.17 -5.25 16.06
N ARG A 124 -4.62 -4.07 15.63
CA ARG A 124 -4.08 -2.76 16.05
C ARG A 124 -5.10 -1.93 16.84
N GLY A 125 -6.30 -2.46 17.08
CA GLY A 125 -7.36 -1.74 17.78
C GLY A 125 -7.84 -0.47 17.07
N VAL A 126 -7.79 -0.44 15.74
CA VAL A 126 -8.18 0.73 14.93
C VAL A 126 -9.57 0.52 14.33
N GLU A 127 -10.42 1.56 14.32
CA GLU A 127 -11.69 1.52 13.59
C GLU A 127 -11.42 1.45 12.08
N ILE A 128 -12.21 0.69 11.32
CA ILE A 128 -12.09 0.67 9.86
C ILE A 128 -13.42 0.81 9.16
N GLU A 129 -13.47 1.78 8.24
CA GLU A 129 -14.55 1.94 7.28
C GLU A 129 -14.15 1.33 5.94
N ILE A 130 -15.04 0.56 5.30
CA ILE A 130 -14.74 -0.15 4.06
C ILE A 130 -15.77 0.24 3.00
N ARG A 131 -15.31 0.71 1.84
CA ARG A 131 -16.16 1.23 0.77
C ARG A 131 -15.87 0.50 -0.54
N LEU A 132 -16.90 0.07 -1.26
CA LEU A 132 -16.74 -0.37 -2.65
C LEU A 132 -16.76 0.87 -3.55
N LEU A 133 -15.65 1.19 -4.22
CA LEU A 133 -15.57 2.34 -5.12
C LEU A 133 -15.99 2.00 -6.55
N THR A 134 -15.66 0.80 -7.02
CA THR A 134 -16.01 0.37 -8.37
C THR A 134 -16.44 -1.09 -8.37
N GLU A 135 -17.46 -1.39 -9.16
CA GLU A 135 -17.97 -2.77 -9.33
C GLU A 135 -16.95 -3.70 -9.99
N ARG A 136 -16.03 -3.15 -10.80
CA ARG A 136 -15.00 -3.91 -11.52
C ARG A 136 -13.62 -3.74 -10.89
N ALA A 137 -12.82 -4.80 -10.86
CA ALA A 137 -11.43 -4.74 -10.42
C ALA A 137 -10.59 -3.84 -11.32
N LYS A 138 -9.60 -3.17 -10.74
CA LYS A 138 -8.57 -2.44 -11.48
C LYS A 138 -7.36 -3.35 -11.68
N THR A 139 -6.67 -3.19 -12.80
CA THR A 139 -5.39 -3.88 -13.03
C THR A 139 -4.24 -2.98 -12.60
N GLU A 140 -3.13 -3.54 -12.14
CA GLU A 140 -1.92 -2.78 -11.84
C GLU A 140 -1.49 -1.90 -13.02
N MET A 141 -0.97 -0.71 -12.71
CA MET A 141 -0.41 0.21 -13.69
C MET A 141 1.11 0.10 -13.70
N TYR A 142 1.70 0.07 -14.89
CA TYR A 142 3.13 0.28 -15.09
C TYR A 142 3.34 1.72 -15.55
N LEU A 143 4.34 2.40 -14.98
CA LEU A 143 4.97 3.50 -15.71
C LEU A 143 5.72 2.84 -16.87
N GLY A 144 5.40 3.22 -18.11
CA GLY A 144 6.12 2.71 -19.27
C GLY A 144 7.62 2.86 -19.06
N GLY A 145 8.37 1.82 -19.41
CA GLY A 145 9.83 1.86 -19.47
C GLY A 145 10.32 2.83 -20.54
#